data_AF-A0A369QP77-F1
#
_entry.id   AF-A0A369QP77-F1
#
_cell.length_a   1.000
_cell.length_b   1.000
_cell.length_c   1.000
_cell.angle_alpha   90.00
_cell.angle_beta   90.00
_cell.angle_gamma   90.00
#
_symmetry.space_group_name_H-M   'P 1'
#
loop_
_entity.id
_entity.type
_entity.pdbx_description
1 polymer ?
#
loop_
_entity_poly.entity_id
_entity_poly.type
_entity_poly.pdbx_seq_one_letter_code
_entity_poly.pdbx_strand_id
1 'polypeptide(L)'
;MTYINNILYLVGPNGTGKTRALKTLSNQQTGIYISRHRPYQHGGIEYNETASNEIISNFKGYSEYNIEQLAMSLLRERSNLRFKIFAILSKKLGRDFYVEIIERSQNFKVTSGLNENFYEGVKIPRYDFVGESSGLKELLILLTIIHSELSDKYFIDEPEISLHPEAQRFLKNEIIKLAKEKQVKFWLATHSPIFFAPESIEELSQAIFFSTPHIAEGNKPDFTKLSSGQIVHLEKSLLRLDTEKWLLVHSKAVIFCEGFRDKAIFKKILEKVNIDLSEKDFSIVETGGKDDFSTLFLLCSAITKPCYFIGDLDNLIESKLIDKYNDNGLVNKEISSYATSIQDYISEKIRKPLGDIIDEILKLDEEKLKLDKQSVIKNNLNRIRLKSVNSKSLALEIIIKHDKYLKSLFTEKSIQAKISLVKSASENAINLLLKVGFFIHTTGSLETYYESNPFSPDDDKEKIRLFDAEWEAVKVNTKEQIEHRYKSVIDFIKSITKETFDSKKFVSNEVRKYLAKISVILLEDKPFNHEMLALNTKYQALKISDLLVLKELTWNDVNYELYGESVNGFLPKFKLKISSLSGINSPETIEFVGE
;
A
#
# COMPACT_ATOMS: atom_id res chain seq x y z
N MET A 1 20.28 12.31 21.97
CA MET A 1 20.34 10.89 21.54
C MET A 1 21.40 10.79 20.46
N THR A 2 22.40 9.93 20.62
CA THR A 2 23.43 9.67 19.61
C THR A 2 22.78 8.95 18.43
N TYR A 3 22.73 9.61 17.27
CA TYR A 3 21.99 9.18 16.07
C TYR A 3 22.68 8.00 15.36
N ILE A 4 21.91 7.11 14.73
CA ILE A 4 22.39 5.84 14.17
C ILE A 4 22.62 5.98 12.66
N ASN A 5 23.84 6.33 12.23
CA ASN A 5 24.23 6.26 10.80
C ASN A 5 24.51 4.84 10.30
N ASN A 6 24.24 3.81 11.13
CA ASN A 6 24.63 2.44 10.89
C ASN A 6 23.46 1.53 10.46
N ILE A 7 22.27 2.06 10.21
CA ILE A 7 21.15 1.26 9.68
C ILE A 7 20.66 1.89 8.37
N LEU A 8 20.45 1.08 7.34
CA LEU A 8 19.85 1.47 6.07
C LEU A 8 18.68 0.52 5.75
N TYR A 9 17.48 1.08 5.60
CA TYR A 9 16.28 0.35 5.23
C TYR A 9 16.06 0.43 3.72
N LEU A 10 15.69 -0.69 3.10
CA LEU A 10 15.19 -0.75 1.73
C LEU A 10 13.72 -1.10 1.84
N VAL A 11 12.85 -0.17 1.45
CA VAL A 11 11.39 -0.26 1.66
C VAL A 11 10.63 0.01 0.37
N GLY A 12 9.48 -0.64 0.21
CA GLY A 12 8.65 -0.50 -1.00
C GLY A 12 7.81 -1.74 -1.31
N PRO A 13 6.94 -1.69 -2.34
CA PRO A 13 6.08 -2.81 -2.75
C PRO A 13 6.85 -4.08 -3.14
N ASN A 14 6.13 -5.19 -3.29
CA ASN A 14 6.69 -6.43 -3.81
C ASN A 14 7.17 -6.26 -5.26
N GLY A 15 8.23 -6.96 -5.65
CA GLY A 15 8.72 -6.93 -7.04
C GLY A 15 9.47 -5.67 -7.48
N THR A 16 9.72 -4.70 -6.59
CA THR A 16 10.45 -3.46 -6.91
C THR A 16 11.99 -3.58 -6.86
N GLY A 17 12.53 -4.79 -6.67
CA GLY A 17 13.97 -5.04 -6.77
C GLY A 17 14.79 -4.87 -5.48
N LYS A 18 14.16 -4.71 -4.31
CA LYS A 18 14.83 -4.57 -3.00
C LYS A 18 15.86 -5.67 -2.72
N THR A 19 15.48 -6.95 -2.85
CA THR A 19 16.39 -8.10 -2.69
C THR A 19 17.61 -8.02 -3.62
N ARG A 20 17.39 -7.62 -4.89
CA ARG A 20 18.49 -7.47 -5.87
C ARG A 20 19.44 -6.33 -5.46
N ALA A 21 18.89 -5.20 -5.04
CA ALA A 21 19.66 -4.06 -4.56
C ALA A 21 20.46 -4.43 -3.30
N LEU A 22 19.83 -5.10 -2.33
CA LEU A 22 20.48 -5.59 -1.11
C LEU A 22 21.63 -6.55 -1.41
N LYS A 23 21.43 -7.51 -2.32
CA LYS A 23 22.47 -8.46 -2.74
C LYS A 23 23.64 -7.75 -3.42
N THR A 24 23.35 -6.76 -4.27
CA THR A 24 24.37 -5.95 -4.93
C THR A 24 25.21 -5.18 -3.92
N LEU A 25 24.56 -4.55 -2.92
CA LEU A 25 25.24 -3.84 -1.84
C LEU A 25 26.11 -4.77 -1.00
N SER A 26 25.63 -5.97 -0.68
CA SER A 26 26.40 -6.97 0.07
C SER A 26 27.71 -7.35 -0.64
N ASN A 27 27.64 -7.55 -1.96
CA ASN A 27 28.82 -7.89 -2.77
C ASN A 27 29.84 -6.74 -2.82
N GLN A 28 29.38 -5.49 -2.84
CA GLN A 28 30.25 -4.30 -2.89
C GLN A 28 30.90 -3.98 -1.53
N GLN A 29 30.14 -4.11 -0.45
CA GLN A 29 30.54 -3.68 0.90
C GLN A 29 31.20 -4.79 1.72
N THR A 30 31.24 -6.03 1.20
CA THR A 30 31.84 -7.22 1.81
C THR A 30 31.34 -7.50 3.24
N GLY A 31 30.10 -7.99 3.38
CA GLY A 31 29.52 -8.39 4.67
C GLY A 31 28.85 -9.77 4.66
N ILE A 32 28.01 -10.02 5.67
CA ILE A 32 27.18 -11.22 5.77
C ILE A 32 25.81 -10.96 5.13
N TYR A 33 25.47 -11.72 4.11
CA TYR A 33 24.14 -11.71 3.49
C TYR A 33 23.27 -12.81 4.08
N ILE A 34 22.07 -12.44 4.53
CA ILE A 34 21.03 -13.34 5.03
C ILE A 34 19.88 -13.28 4.03
N SER A 35 19.70 -14.37 3.29
CA SER A 35 18.64 -14.51 2.29
C SER A 35 17.26 -14.61 2.94
N ARG A 36 16.21 -14.17 2.23
CA ARG A 36 14.80 -14.41 2.61
C ARG A 36 14.42 -15.89 2.58
N HIS A 37 15.06 -16.67 1.69
CA HIS A 37 14.82 -18.11 1.60
C HIS A 37 15.75 -18.82 2.58
N ARG A 38 15.18 -19.19 3.72
CA ARG A 38 15.86 -19.87 4.81
C ARG A 38 15.24 -21.25 4.97
N PRO A 39 15.58 -22.21 4.10
CA PRO A 39 14.99 -23.53 4.16
C PRO A 39 15.38 -24.19 5.48
N TYR A 40 14.39 -24.47 6.32
CA TYR A 40 14.56 -25.33 7.47
C TYR A 40 14.75 -26.75 6.96
N GLN A 41 15.91 -27.34 7.19
CA GLN A 41 16.09 -28.75 6.85
C GLN A 41 15.26 -29.58 7.85
N HIS A 42 14.05 -29.95 7.43
CA HIS A 42 13.18 -30.86 8.18
C HIS A 42 13.76 -32.26 8.09
N GLY A 43 14.47 -32.65 9.13
CA GLY A 43 15.22 -33.90 9.19
C GLY A 43 16.65 -33.56 9.53
N GLY A 44 17.08 -34.02 10.70
CA GLY A 44 18.44 -33.77 11.19
C GLY A 44 19.45 -34.11 10.11
N ILE A 45 20.10 -33.09 9.55
CA ILE A 45 21.46 -33.28 9.10
C ILE A 45 22.21 -33.68 10.37
N GLU A 46 22.63 -34.93 10.44
CA GLU A 46 23.59 -35.37 11.44
C GLU A 46 24.75 -34.38 11.43
N TYR A 47 24.90 -33.67 12.55
CA TYR A 47 25.79 -32.53 12.63
C TYR A 47 27.23 -33.04 12.70
N ASN A 48 27.91 -33.11 11.56
CA ASN A 48 29.27 -33.63 11.50
C ASN A 48 30.25 -32.70 12.25
N GLU A 49 30.84 -33.19 13.34
CA GLU A 49 31.74 -32.43 14.23
C GLU A 49 32.93 -31.86 13.49
N THR A 50 33.45 -32.59 12.49
CA THR A 50 34.64 -32.19 11.74
C THR A 50 34.41 -31.00 10.81
N ALA A 51 33.14 -30.69 10.48
CA ALA A 51 32.78 -29.63 9.56
C ALA A 51 32.49 -28.27 10.24
N SER A 52 32.30 -28.20 11.56
CA SER A 52 31.84 -26.96 12.23
C SER A 52 32.81 -25.79 12.03
N ASN A 53 34.12 -26.03 12.19
CA ASN A 53 35.15 -25.03 11.94
C ASN A 53 35.26 -24.66 10.46
N GLU A 54 35.05 -25.61 9.55
CA GLU A 54 35.02 -25.36 8.11
C GLU A 54 33.82 -24.47 7.74
N ILE A 55 32.63 -24.76 8.27
CA ILE A 55 31.40 -23.99 8.08
C ILE A 55 31.59 -22.55 8.58
N ILE A 56 32.16 -22.37 9.77
CA ILE A 56 32.46 -21.06 10.34
C ILE A 56 33.50 -20.32 9.49
N SER A 57 34.51 -21.01 8.95
CA SER A 57 35.51 -20.40 8.07
C SER A 57 34.91 -19.94 6.73
N ASN A 58 33.93 -20.70 6.22
CA ASN A 58 33.20 -20.44 4.97
C ASN A 58 31.87 -19.70 5.20
N PHE A 59 31.75 -18.93 6.29
CA PHE A 59 30.49 -18.37 6.77
C PHE A 59 29.69 -17.58 5.73
N LYS A 60 30.34 -16.92 4.76
CA LYS A 60 29.67 -16.14 3.71
C LYS A 60 28.80 -17.01 2.79
N GLY A 61 29.26 -18.21 2.43
CA GLY A 61 28.48 -19.13 1.60
C GLY A 61 27.33 -19.74 2.39
N TYR A 62 27.59 -20.11 3.65
CA TYR A 62 26.57 -20.68 4.52
C TYR A 62 25.52 -19.66 4.95
N SER A 63 25.85 -18.38 5.13
CA SER A 63 24.86 -17.36 5.50
C SER A 63 23.81 -17.12 4.41
N GLU A 64 24.16 -17.30 3.15
CA GLU A 64 23.24 -17.13 2.01
C GLU A 64 22.31 -18.34 1.82
N TYR A 65 22.84 -19.57 1.96
CA TYR A 65 22.12 -20.78 1.56
C TYR A 65 21.77 -21.73 2.70
N ASN A 66 22.51 -21.70 3.82
CA ASN A 66 22.41 -22.68 4.92
C ASN A 66 22.64 -22.00 6.29
N ILE A 67 21.91 -20.91 6.56
CA ILE A 67 22.13 -20.05 7.74
C ILE A 67 21.88 -20.77 9.07
N GLU A 68 20.95 -21.72 9.09
CA GLU A 68 20.70 -22.59 10.25
C GLU A 68 21.95 -23.38 10.63
N GLN A 69 22.66 -23.91 9.62
CA GLN A 69 23.87 -24.67 9.83
C GLN A 69 25.03 -23.77 10.30
N LEU A 70 25.11 -22.54 9.81
CA LEU A 70 26.08 -21.60 10.35
C LEU A 70 25.78 -21.25 11.81
N ALA A 71 24.52 -20.94 12.14
CA ALA A 71 24.11 -20.55 13.47
C ALA A 71 24.33 -21.67 14.50
N MET A 72 23.93 -22.91 14.20
CA MET A 72 24.12 -24.03 15.11
C MET A 72 25.61 -24.37 15.30
N SER A 73 26.44 -24.28 14.25
CA SER A 73 27.91 -24.42 14.37
C SER A 73 28.50 -23.35 15.30
N LEU A 74 28.05 -22.09 15.17
CA LEU A 74 28.49 -21.00 16.04
C LEU A 74 28.09 -21.20 17.50
N LEU A 75 26.85 -21.62 17.77
CA LEU A 75 26.38 -21.91 19.13
C LEU A 75 27.14 -23.08 19.74
N ARG A 76 27.58 -24.05 18.94
CA ARG A 76 28.40 -25.18 19.39
C ARG A 76 29.81 -24.74 19.78
N GLU A 77 30.52 -24.10 18.86
CA GLU A 77 31.95 -23.79 19.00
C GLU A 77 32.22 -22.56 19.89
N ARG A 78 31.28 -21.59 19.95
CA ARG A 78 31.47 -20.34 20.71
C ARG A 78 30.61 -20.32 21.97
N SER A 79 31.18 -20.81 23.08
CA SER A 79 30.49 -20.89 24.37
C SER A 79 30.01 -19.52 24.87
N ASN A 80 30.82 -18.46 24.75
CA ASN A 80 30.47 -17.10 25.12
C ASN A 80 29.26 -16.56 24.34
N LEU A 81 29.23 -16.78 23.02
CA LEU A 81 28.12 -16.43 22.15
C LEU A 81 26.88 -17.19 22.57
N ARG A 82 26.99 -18.50 22.75
CA ARG A 82 25.90 -19.37 23.20
C ARG A 82 25.28 -18.85 24.49
N PHE A 83 26.07 -18.66 25.55
CA PHE A 83 25.56 -18.14 26.83
C PHE A 83 24.84 -16.80 26.66
N LYS A 84 25.41 -15.89 25.86
CA LYS A 84 24.79 -14.59 25.59
C LYS A 84 23.44 -14.74 24.90
N ILE A 85 23.35 -15.54 23.83
CA ILE A 85 22.11 -15.72 23.08
C ILE A 85 21.00 -16.31 23.95
N PHE A 86 21.32 -17.35 24.72
CA PHE A 86 20.33 -17.98 25.59
C PHE A 86 19.92 -17.07 26.75
N ALA A 87 20.82 -16.26 27.32
CA ALA A 87 20.44 -15.25 28.30
C ALA A 87 19.48 -14.20 27.71
N ILE A 88 19.72 -13.75 26.48
CA ILE A 88 18.85 -12.81 25.75
C ILE A 88 17.47 -13.43 25.51
N LEU A 89 17.41 -14.68 25.04
CA LEU A 89 16.16 -15.40 24.81
C LEU A 89 15.41 -15.70 26.10
N SER A 90 16.09 -16.13 27.17
CA SER A 90 15.47 -16.39 28.48
C SER A 90 14.82 -15.13 29.02
N LYS A 91 15.54 -14.01 28.99
CA LYS A 91 15.01 -12.71 29.40
C LYS A 91 13.80 -12.29 28.57
N LYS A 92 13.82 -12.53 27.26
CA LYS A 92 12.72 -12.15 26.36
C LYS A 92 11.46 -12.99 26.59
N LEU A 93 11.62 -14.29 26.81
CA LEU A 93 10.51 -15.24 26.86
C LEU A 93 10.06 -15.59 28.27
N GLY A 94 10.75 -15.09 29.30
CA GLY A 94 10.39 -15.30 30.70
C GLY A 94 10.52 -16.76 31.15
N ARG A 95 11.38 -17.55 30.50
CA ARG A 95 11.65 -18.96 30.83
C ARG A 95 13.13 -19.26 30.65
N ASP A 96 13.66 -20.18 31.44
CA ASP A 96 15.06 -20.55 31.35
C ASP A 96 15.34 -21.47 30.14
N PHE A 97 16.33 -21.08 29.35
CA PHE A 97 16.94 -21.91 28.33
C PHE A 97 18.30 -22.42 28.81
N TYR A 98 18.51 -23.72 28.70
CA TYR A 98 19.77 -24.38 29.08
C TYR A 98 20.31 -25.18 27.89
N VAL A 99 21.62 -25.10 27.64
CA VAL A 99 22.25 -25.90 26.59
C VAL A 99 23.08 -27.01 27.19
N GLU A 100 22.82 -28.24 26.75
CA GLU A 100 23.59 -29.42 27.13
C GLU A 100 24.38 -29.91 25.91
N ILE A 101 25.71 -30.05 26.05
CA ILE A 101 26.54 -30.67 25.02
C ILE A 101 26.64 -32.16 25.37
N ILE A 102 26.05 -33.02 24.54
CA ILE A 102 26.09 -34.48 24.77
C ILE A 102 27.38 -35.03 24.16
N GLU A 103 28.41 -35.21 24.98
CA GLU A 103 29.74 -35.68 24.56
C GLU A 103 29.74 -37.08 23.92
N ARG A 104 28.74 -37.93 24.20
CA ARG A 104 28.76 -39.35 23.81
C ARG A 104 28.14 -39.67 22.44
N SER A 105 27.35 -38.76 21.85
CA SER A 105 26.64 -39.01 20.58
C SER A 105 26.95 -37.99 19.48
N GLN A 106 27.95 -37.12 19.69
CA GLN A 106 28.38 -36.09 18.74
C GLN A 106 27.30 -35.05 18.34
N ASN A 107 26.11 -35.10 18.95
CA ASN A 107 24.96 -34.26 18.64
C ASN A 107 24.87 -33.09 19.62
N PHE A 108 24.87 -31.86 19.09
CA PHE A 108 24.61 -30.64 19.85
C PHE A 108 23.10 -30.51 20.12
N LYS A 109 22.67 -30.43 21.38
CA LYS A 109 21.24 -30.39 21.72
C LYS A 109 20.91 -29.22 22.67
N VAL A 110 19.97 -28.37 22.25
CA VAL A 110 19.49 -27.23 23.03
C VAL A 110 18.24 -27.63 23.80
N THR A 111 18.16 -27.33 25.11
CA THR A 111 17.01 -27.65 25.97
C THR A 111 16.35 -26.39 26.58
N SER A 112 15.07 -26.46 26.97
CA SER A 112 14.38 -25.39 27.73
C SER A 112 13.48 -25.99 28.80
N GLY A 113 13.33 -25.31 29.95
CA GLY A 113 12.49 -25.78 31.06
C GLY A 113 12.54 -24.85 32.28
N LEU A 114 11.42 -24.77 33.03
CA LEU A 114 11.31 -24.06 34.31
C LEU A 114 11.61 -24.99 35.51
N ASN A 115 12.33 -24.42 36.47
CA ASN A 115 12.51 -24.72 37.90
C ASN A 115 13.20 -26.00 38.39
N GLU A 116 14.34 -25.74 39.05
CA GLU A 116 14.66 -26.08 40.44
C GLU A 116 14.30 -27.49 40.91
N ASN A 117 15.07 -28.48 40.47
CA ASN A 117 15.49 -29.63 41.27
C ASN A 117 16.72 -30.23 40.59
N PHE A 118 17.81 -29.48 40.63
CA PHE A 118 19.13 -29.97 40.25
C PHE A 118 19.60 -30.92 41.36
N TYR A 119 19.94 -32.16 40.99
CA TYR A 119 20.39 -33.27 41.85
C TYR A 119 19.31 -34.16 42.50
N GLU A 120 18.40 -34.74 41.72
CA GLU A 120 17.96 -36.13 41.98
C GLU A 120 17.07 -36.63 40.83
N GLY A 121 17.53 -37.65 40.10
CA GLY A 121 16.70 -38.69 39.47
C GLY A 121 15.59 -38.35 38.46
N VAL A 122 15.33 -37.09 38.09
CA VAL A 122 14.21 -36.74 37.20
C VAL A 122 14.66 -36.66 35.74
N LYS A 123 14.00 -37.44 34.87
CA LYS A 123 14.06 -37.27 33.40
C LYS A 123 13.63 -35.84 33.05
N ILE A 124 14.61 -34.98 32.79
CA ILE A 124 14.39 -33.62 32.30
C ILE A 124 13.58 -33.70 30.99
N PRO A 125 12.46 -32.97 30.86
CA PRO A 125 11.72 -32.91 29.61
C PRO A 125 12.65 -32.37 28.51
N ARG A 126 12.93 -33.23 27.54
CA ARG A 126 13.81 -32.97 26.40
C ARG A 126 13.14 -31.91 25.52
N TYR A 127 13.84 -30.81 25.22
CA TYR A 127 13.37 -29.90 24.19
C TYR A 127 13.90 -30.36 22.84
N ASP A 128 12.98 -30.63 21.92
CA ASP A 128 13.28 -30.98 20.54
C ASP A 128 12.86 -29.79 19.68
N PHE A 129 13.79 -29.23 18.91
CA PHE A 129 13.48 -28.15 17.97
C PHE A 129 12.39 -28.58 16.99
N VAL A 130 12.16 -29.88 16.78
CA VAL A 130 11.08 -30.42 15.95
C VAL A 130 9.69 -29.92 16.38
N GLY A 131 9.47 -29.61 17.67
CA GLY A 131 8.16 -29.18 18.19
C GLY A 131 7.94 -27.67 18.33
N GLU A 132 8.98 -26.85 18.12
CA GLU A 132 8.89 -25.40 18.36
C GLU A 132 8.42 -24.58 17.16
N SER A 133 7.74 -23.47 17.46
CA SER A 133 7.26 -22.54 16.44
C SER A 133 8.41 -22.05 15.54
N SER A 134 8.16 -21.98 14.23
CA SER A 134 9.12 -21.49 13.24
C SER A 134 9.70 -20.12 13.63
N GLY A 135 8.90 -19.25 14.23
CA GLY A 135 9.34 -17.93 14.69
C GLY A 135 10.40 -17.94 15.79
N LEU A 136 10.37 -18.89 16.73
CA LEU A 136 11.42 -18.99 17.75
C LEU A 136 12.74 -19.44 17.14
N LYS A 137 12.68 -20.39 16.19
CA LYS A 137 13.87 -20.87 15.47
C LYS A 137 14.53 -19.76 14.70
N GLU A 138 13.71 -19.03 13.95
CA GLU A 138 14.15 -17.88 13.18
C GLU A 138 14.82 -16.83 14.06
N LEU A 139 14.19 -16.49 15.19
CA LEU A 139 14.74 -15.53 16.13
C LEU A 139 16.09 -16.00 16.70
N LEU A 140 16.22 -17.26 17.09
CA LEU A 140 17.49 -17.83 17.58
C LEU A 140 18.58 -17.70 16.51
N ILE A 141 18.28 -18.08 15.27
CA ILE A 141 19.23 -18.04 14.15
C ILE A 141 19.70 -16.60 13.92
N LEU A 142 18.77 -15.65 13.75
CA LEU A 142 19.09 -14.26 13.49
C LEU A 142 19.90 -13.63 14.63
N LEU A 143 19.49 -13.84 15.89
CA LEU A 143 20.24 -13.35 17.06
C LEU A 143 21.65 -13.93 17.11
N THR A 144 21.81 -15.22 16.85
CA THR A 144 23.12 -15.88 16.81
C THR A 144 24.03 -15.23 15.79
N ILE A 145 23.54 -15.01 14.57
CA ILE A 145 24.33 -14.46 13.47
C ILE A 145 24.72 -13.00 13.74
N ILE A 146 23.79 -12.14 14.19
CA ILE A 146 24.09 -10.71 14.44
C ILE A 146 24.99 -10.50 15.67
N HIS A 147 25.00 -11.42 16.62
CA HIS A 147 25.91 -11.38 17.78
C HIS A 147 27.20 -12.17 17.58
N SER A 148 27.35 -12.88 16.47
CA SER A 148 28.48 -13.77 16.23
C SER A 148 29.83 -13.05 16.12
N GLU A 149 29.84 -11.75 15.81
CA GLU A 149 31.05 -10.97 15.54
C GLU A 149 31.87 -11.50 14.34
N LEU A 150 31.23 -12.26 13.45
CA LEU A 150 31.83 -12.68 12.18
C LEU A 150 32.01 -11.53 11.18
N SER A 151 31.22 -10.47 11.30
CA SER A 151 31.30 -9.26 10.49
C SER A 151 30.75 -8.06 11.25
N ASP A 152 31.17 -6.86 10.86
CA ASP A 152 30.59 -5.59 11.28
C ASP A 152 29.48 -5.11 10.31
N LYS A 153 29.17 -5.88 9.26
CA LYS A 153 28.20 -5.53 8.22
C LYS A 153 27.24 -6.67 7.92
N TYR A 154 25.95 -6.43 8.10
CA TYR A 154 24.88 -7.41 7.89
C TYR A 154 23.85 -6.91 6.89
N PHE A 155 23.54 -7.74 5.90
CA PHE A 155 22.55 -7.51 4.86
C PHE A 155 21.43 -8.53 5.04
N ILE A 156 20.27 -8.11 5.53
CA ILE A 156 19.20 -9.01 5.93
C ILE A 156 17.97 -8.77 5.06
N ASP A 157 17.58 -9.79 4.30
CA ASP A 157 16.39 -9.76 3.45
C ASP A 157 15.19 -10.35 4.22
N GLU A 158 14.14 -9.54 4.36
CA GLU A 158 12.90 -9.85 5.07
C GLU A 158 13.14 -10.47 6.47
N PRO A 159 13.75 -9.70 7.41
CA PRO A 159 14.00 -10.17 8.79
C PRO A 159 12.71 -10.55 9.55
N GLU A 160 11.56 -10.08 9.09
CA GLU A 160 10.24 -10.37 9.68
C GLU A 160 9.66 -11.75 9.35
N ILE A 161 10.19 -12.48 8.36
CA ILE A 161 9.63 -13.78 7.93
C ILE A 161 9.53 -14.73 9.12
N SER A 162 8.37 -15.37 9.28
CA SER A 162 8.05 -16.31 10.38
C SER A 162 8.05 -15.71 11.79
N LEU A 163 8.40 -14.43 11.99
CA LEU A 163 8.40 -13.78 13.30
C LEU A 163 7.03 -13.17 13.63
N HIS A 164 6.50 -13.49 14.80
CA HIS A 164 5.36 -12.77 15.37
C HIS A 164 5.71 -11.30 15.62
N PRO A 165 4.76 -10.33 15.54
CA PRO A 165 5.01 -8.90 15.75
C PRO A 165 5.90 -8.54 16.95
N GLU A 166 5.72 -9.23 18.08
CA GLU A 166 6.52 -8.99 19.28
C GLU A 166 7.99 -9.40 19.12
N ALA A 167 8.25 -10.50 18.42
CA ALA A 167 9.61 -10.95 18.09
C ALA A 167 10.28 -10.01 17.08
N GLN A 168 9.52 -9.46 16.12
CA GLN A 168 10.02 -8.44 15.20
C GLN A 168 10.48 -7.18 15.94
N ARG A 169 9.66 -6.66 16.88
CA ARG A 169 10.02 -5.51 17.73
C ARG A 169 11.28 -5.78 18.52
N PHE A 170 11.38 -6.96 19.11
CA PHE A 170 12.54 -7.37 19.89
C PHE A 170 13.81 -7.42 19.02
N LEU A 171 13.76 -8.09 17.87
CA LEU A 171 14.89 -8.18 16.95
C LEU A 171 15.32 -6.80 16.43
N LYS A 172 14.37 -5.92 16.07
CA LYS A 172 14.65 -4.52 15.70
C LYS A 172 15.41 -3.80 16.82
N ASN A 173 14.97 -3.94 18.06
CA ASN A 173 15.63 -3.30 19.21
C ASN A 173 17.06 -3.82 19.44
N GLU A 174 17.30 -5.13 19.27
CA GLU A 174 18.65 -5.69 19.34
C GLU A 174 19.55 -5.20 18.18
N ILE A 175 19.01 -5.06 16.96
CA ILE A 175 19.72 -4.47 15.82
C ILE A 175 20.10 -3.00 16.13
N ILE A 176 19.14 -2.20 16.61
CA ILE A 176 19.36 -0.80 17.02
C ILE A 176 20.44 -0.71 18.09
N LYS A 177 20.40 -1.60 19.08
CA LYS A 177 21.38 -1.69 20.16
C LYS A 177 22.77 -1.99 19.62
N LEU A 178 22.91 -2.99 18.75
CA LEU A 178 24.20 -3.35 18.14
C LEU A 178 24.75 -2.23 17.24
N ALA A 179 23.88 -1.55 16.50
CA ALA A 179 24.26 -0.43 15.65
C ALA A 179 24.81 0.75 16.46
N LYS A 180 24.29 0.99 17.68
CA LYS A 180 24.73 2.03 18.61
C LYS A 180 25.99 1.63 19.39
N GLU A 181 25.93 0.51 20.09
CA GLU A 181 26.95 0.10 21.07
C GLU A 181 28.20 -0.47 20.40
N LYS A 182 28.03 -1.19 19.28
CA LYS A 182 29.11 -1.91 18.59
C LYS A 182 29.47 -1.35 17.22
N GLN A 183 28.82 -0.26 16.79
CA GLN A 183 29.02 0.35 15.47
C GLN A 183 28.80 -0.63 14.29
N VAL A 184 27.98 -1.66 14.49
CA VAL A 184 27.64 -2.65 13.46
C VAL A 184 26.68 -2.03 12.45
N LYS A 185 26.95 -2.22 11.16
CA LYS A 185 26.14 -1.69 10.07
C LYS A 185 25.12 -2.72 9.57
N PHE A 186 23.88 -2.30 9.42
CA PHE A 186 22.77 -3.13 8.97
C PHE A 186 22.13 -2.54 7.72
N TRP A 187 21.91 -3.39 6.73
CA TRP A 187 21.07 -3.13 5.58
C TRP A 187 19.88 -4.07 5.63
N LEU A 188 18.68 -3.53 5.75
CA LEU A 188 17.47 -4.30 5.97
C LEU A 188 16.52 -4.07 4.80
N ALA A 189 16.26 -5.10 4.00
CA ALA A 189 15.13 -5.07 3.07
C ALA A 189 13.90 -5.60 3.81
N THR A 190 12.85 -4.79 3.93
CA THR A 190 11.70 -5.15 4.75
C THR A 190 10.38 -4.66 4.15
N HIS A 191 9.34 -5.45 4.40
CA HIS A 191 7.93 -5.17 4.18
C HIS A 191 7.18 -4.90 5.48
N SER A 192 7.85 -5.07 6.61
CA SER A 192 7.23 -4.92 7.91
C SER A 192 7.23 -3.45 8.35
N PRO A 193 6.05 -2.86 8.61
CA PRO A 193 6.00 -1.54 9.21
C PRO A 193 6.53 -1.54 10.65
N ILE A 194 6.68 -2.70 11.30
CA ILE A 194 7.31 -2.79 12.63
C ILE A 194 8.81 -2.46 12.51
N PHE A 195 9.47 -3.02 11.49
CA PHE A 195 10.87 -2.72 11.20
C PHE A 195 11.05 -1.28 10.74
N PHE A 196 10.16 -0.79 9.88
CA PHE A 196 10.22 0.58 9.35
C PHE A 196 8.97 1.40 9.68
N ALA A 197 9.06 2.13 10.79
CA ALA A 197 8.13 3.18 11.20
C ALA A 197 8.97 4.30 11.84
N PRO A 198 9.56 5.19 11.02
CA PRO A 198 10.45 6.23 11.51
C PRO A 198 9.69 7.28 12.32
N GLU A 199 10.26 7.66 13.46
CA GLU A 199 9.70 8.67 14.37
C GLU A 199 10.36 10.06 14.20
N SER A 200 11.43 10.13 13.39
CA SER A 200 12.15 11.38 13.07
C SER A 200 12.57 11.46 11.59
N ILE A 201 12.96 12.65 11.15
CA ILE A 201 13.46 12.86 9.78
C ILE A 201 14.79 12.15 9.56
N GLU A 202 15.63 12.04 10.58
CA GLU A 202 16.89 11.30 10.51
C GLU A 202 16.66 9.80 10.33
N GLU A 203 15.68 9.22 11.02
CA GLU A 203 15.29 7.82 10.82
C GLU A 203 14.67 7.61 9.44
N LEU A 204 13.84 8.54 8.99
CA LEU A 204 13.26 8.50 7.65
C LEU A 204 14.36 8.59 6.57
N SER A 205 15.41 9.38 6.79
CA SER A 205 16.58 9.53 5.92
C SER A 205 17.46 8.28 5.83
N GLN A 206 17.30 7.33 6.76
CA GLN A 206 17.94 6.02 6.73
C GLN A 206 17.22 5.03 5.80
N ALA A 207 16.24 5.46 5.01
CA ALA A 207 15.56 4.60 4.05
C ALA A 207 15.86 4.93 2.60
N ILE A 208 15.80 3.90 1.77
CA ILE A 208 15.72 3.97 0.32
C ILE A 208 14.35 3.42 -0.08
N PHE A 209 13.56 4.26 -0.75
CA PHE A 209 12.20 3.98 -1.17
C PHE A 209 12.17 3.45 -2.61
N PHE A 210 11.63 2.25 -2.78
CA PHE A 210 11.47 1.59 -4.07
C PHE A 210 10.00 1.66 -4.47
N SER A 211 9.66 2.48 -5.46
CA SER A 211 8.26 2.71 -5.86
C SER A 211 7.87 2.02 -7.17
N THR A 212 8.83 1.70 -8.04
CA THR A 212 8.56 1.21 -9.40
C THR A 212 8.96 -0.26 -9.56
N PRO A 213 8.04 -1.15 -9.97
CA PRO A 213 8.38 -2.52 -10.35
C PRO A 213 9.45 -2.53 -11.45
N HIS A 214 10.38 -3.49 -11.38
CA HIS A 214 11.43 -3.74 -12.38
C HIS A 214 12.54 -2.69 -12.53
N ILE A 215 12.39 -1.50 -11.94
CA ILE A 215 13.48 -0.53 -11.83
C ILE A 215 14.14 -0.77 -10.47
N ALA A 216 15.33 -1.39 -10.47
CA ALA A 216 16.07 -1.67 -9.25
C ALA A 216 16.76 -0.41 -8.66
N GLU A 217 16.16 0.76 -8.86
CA GLU A 217 16.64 2.05 -8.40
C GLU A 217 15.62 2.59 -7.39
N GLY A 218 16.09 2.80 -6.16
CA GLY A 218 15.31 3.41 -5.11
C GLY A 218 15.77 4.85 -4.86
N ASN A 219 14.86 5.67 -4.35
CA ASN A 219 15.12 7.07 -4.06
C ASN A 219 15.35 7.26 -2.54
N LYS A 220 16.36 8.04 -2.19
CA LYS A 220 16.43 8.60 -0.84
C LYS A 220 15.39 9.71 -0.69
N PRO A 221 14.87 9.91 0.52
CA PRO A 221 14.04 11.07 0.80
C PRO A 221 14.75 12.38 0.46
N ASP A 222 14.05 13.29 -0.20
CA ASP A 222 14.53 14.64 -0.49
C ASP A 222 13.76 15.67 0.36
N PHE A 223 14.45 16.22 1.36
CA PHE A 223 13.94 17.26 2.24
C PHE A 223 14.47 18.66 1.90
N THR A 224 15.27 18.81 0.84
CA THR A 224 15.94 20.08 0.51
C THR A 224 14.96 21.22 0.21
N LYS A 225 13.75 20.88 -0.22
CA LYS A 225 12.67 21.83 -0.52
C LYS A 225 11.84 22.22 0.71
N LEU A 226 12.09 21.62 1.88
CA LEU A 226 11.34 21.91 3.10
C LEU A 226 11.98 23.06 3.88
N SER A 227 11.16 24.01 4.30
CA SER A 227 11.56 25.02 5.29
C SER A 227 11.73 24.41 6.69
N SER A 228 12.48 25.07 7.57
CA SER A 228 12.70 24.62 8.95
C SER A 228 11.39 24.40 9.72
N GLY A 229 10.38 25.26 9.51
CA GLY A 229 9.06 25.09 10.13
C GLY A 229 8.30 23.85 9.62
N GLN A 230 8.45 23.51 8.33
CA GLN A 230 7.85 22.31 7.75
C GLN A 230 8.53 21.03 8.23
N ILE A 231 9.86 21.05 8.41
CA ILE A 231 10.63 19.95 9.01
C ILE A 231 10.09 19.63 10.41
N VAL A 232 9.98 20.64 11.28
CA VAL A 232 9.45 20.47 12.65
C VAL A 232 8.01 19.94 12.65
N HIS A 233 7.18 20.41 11.72
CA HIS A 233 5.79 19.95 11.62
C HIS A 233 5.69 18.51 11.08
N LEU A 234 6.57 18.14 10.15
CA LEU A 234 6.70 16.78 9.65
C LEU A 234 7.11 15.82 10.77
N GLU A 235 8.13 16.14 11.57
CA GLU A 235 8.54 15.31 12.72
C GLU A 235 7.39 15.05 13.70
N LYS A 236 6.63 16.10 14.05
CA LYS A 236 5.42 15.95 14.89
C LYS A 236 4.36 15.05 14.25
N SER A 237 4.34 14.95 12.93
CA SER A 237 3.40 14.10 12.20
C SER A 237 3.91 12.66 12.09
N LEU A 238 5.22 12.45 11.93
CA LEU A 238 5.83 11.11 11.97
C LEU A 238 5.52 10.40 13.30
N LEU A 239 5.60 11.12 14.42
CA LEU A 239 5.22 10.61 15.75
C LEU A 239 3.74 10.19 15.87
N ARG A 240 2.86 10.71 15.01
CA ARG A 240 1.42 10.38 14.98
C ARG A 240 1.08 9.26 13.99
N LEU A 241 1.99 8.95 13.06
CA LEU A 241 1.85 7.84 12.13
C LEU A 241 2.20 6.54 12.85
N ASP A 242 1.16 5.84 13.31
CA ASP A 242 1.32 4.50 13.86
C ASP A 242 1.86 3.52 12.81
N THR A 243 2.22 2.33 13.29
CA THR A 243 2.74 1.23 12.47
C THR A 243 1.80 0.86 11.31
N GLU A 244 0.47 0.88 11.48
CA GLU A 244 -0.45 0.51 10.39
C GLU A 244 -0.39 1.54 9.25
N LYS A 245 -0.32 2.84 9.58
CA LYS A 245 -0.25 3.91 8.57
C LYS A 245 1.02 3.82 7.73
N TRP A 246 2.14 3.35 8.28
CA TRP A 246 3.37 3.14 7.52
C TRP A 246 3.28 2.07 6.44
N LEU A 247 2.22 1.24 6.42
CA LEU A 247 1.92 0.39 5.25
C LEU A 247 1.76 1.19 3.95
N LEU A 248 1.53 2.50 4.05
CA LEU A 248 1.52 3.42 2.91
C LEU A 248 2.77 3.29 2.04
N VAL A 249 3.94 2.95 2.59
CA VAL A 249 5.18 2.86 1.80
C VAL A 249 5.21 1.61 0.92
N HIS A 250 4.39 0.61 1.22
CA HIS A 250 4.30 -0.66 0.49
C HIS A 250 3.21 -0.70 -0.59
N SER A 251 2.38 0.34 -0.71
CA SER A 251 1.43 0.48 -1.82
C SER A 251 2.08 1.12 -3.05
N LYS A 252 1.44 1.10 -4.21
CA LYS A 252 1.80 1.93 -5.38
C LYS A 252 1.49 3.40 -5.14
N ALA A 253 0.35 3.68 -4.53
CA ALA A 253 -0.11 5.01 -4.19
C ALA A 253 -0.98 5.01 -2.93
N VAL A 254 -1.25 6.19 -2.38
CA VAL A 254 -1.98 6.36 -1.11
C VAL A 254 -3.15 7.32 -1.31
N ILE A 255 -4.32 6.99 -0.76
CA ILE A 255 -5.48 7.86 -0.68
C ILE A 255 -5.64 8.29 0.78
N PHE A 256 -5.56 9.59 1.03
CA PHE A 256 -5.80 10.17 2.34
C PHE A 256 -7.26 10.63 2.46
N CYS A 257 -7.89 10.34 3.59
CA CYS A 257 -9.21 10.84 3.98
C CYS A 257 -9.13 11.51 5.36
N GLU A 258 -10.04 12.41 5.68
CA GLU A 258 -9.90 13.27 6.87
C GLU A 258 -9.95 12.55 8.19
N GLY A 259 -10.81 11.53 8.32
CA GLY A 259 -11.03 10.86 9.59
C GLY A 259 -11.33 9.36 9.45
N PHE A 260 -11.33 8.70 10.60
CA PHE A 260 -11.55 7.26 10.70
C PHE A 260 -12.92 6.83 10.13
N ARG A 261 -13.98 7.62 10.37
CA ARG A 261 -15.33 7.33 9.86
C ARG A 261 -15.36 7.32 8.34
N ASP A 262 -14.63 8.23 7.71
CA ASP A 262 -14.49 8.30 6.26
C ASP A 262 -13.84 7.03 5.71
N LYS A 263 -12.68 6.65 6.27
CA LYS A 263 -11.99 5.40 5.92
C LYS A 263 -12.90 4.19 6.06
N ALA A 264 -13.67 4.09 7.14
CA ALA A 264 -14.54 2.96 7.40
C ALA A 264 -15.68 2.87 6.36
N ILE A 265 -16.38 3.98 6.12
CA ILE A 265 -17.47 4.04 5.12
C ILE A 265 -16.93 3.79 3.70
N PHE A 266 -15.81 4.41 3.33
CA PHE A 266 -15.20 4.18 2.02
C PHE A 266 -14.80 2.73 1.81
N LYS A 267 -14.16 2.07 2.78
CA LYS A 267 -13.87 0.64 2.69
C LYS A 267 -15.13 -0.19 2.44
N LYS A 268 -16.21 0.11 3.16
CA LYS A 268 -17.48 -0.63 3.05
C LYS A 268 -18.17 -0.40 1.70
N ILE A 269 -18.19 0.83 1.22
CA ILE A 269 -18.75 1.18 -0.10
C ILE A 269 -17.97 0.48 -1.20
N LEU A 270 -16.64 0.55 -1.17
CA LEU A 270 -15.78 -0.07 -2.19
C LEU A 270 -15.94 -1.59 -2.24
N GLU A 271 -16.02 -2.25 -1.07
CA GLU A 271 -16.35 -3.67 -0.97
C GLU A 271 -17.71 -3.97 -1.64
N LYS A 272 -18.74 -3.18 -1.34
CA LYS A 272 -20.09 -3.35 -1.89
C LYS A 272 -20.15 -3.18 -3.41
N VAL A 273 -19.30 -2.33 -3.98
CA VAL A 273 -19.25 -2.08 -5.42
C VAL A 273 -18.22 -2.94 -6.16
N ASN A 274 -17.60 -3.90 -5.47
CA ASN A 274 -16.54 -4.80 -5.98
C ASN A 274 -15.31 -4.04 -6.51
N ILE A 275 -14.84 -3.03 -5.76
CA ILE A 275 -13.57 -2.36 -6.02
C ILE A 275 -12.61 -2.74 -4.91
N ASP A 276 -11.65 -3.61 -5.22
CA ASP A 276 -10.57 -3.94 -4.30
C ASP A 276 -9.38 -2.99 -4.53
N LEU A 277 -9.08 -2.17 -3.52
CA LEU A 277 -7.90 -1.30 -3.55
C LEU A 277 -6.60 -2.09 -3.41
N SER A 278 -6.62 -3.23 -2.72
CA SER A 278 -5.44 -4.06 -2.47
C SER A 278 -4.96 -4.74 -3.76
N GLU A 279 -5.87 -5.23 -4.60
CA GLU A 279 -5.54 -5.76 -5.94
C GLU A 279 -4.86 -4.73 -6.84
N LYS A 280 -5.13 -3.44 -6.59
CA LYS A 280 -4.59 -2.33 -7.37
C LYS A 280 -3.34 -1.71 -6.75
N ASP A 281 -2.85 -2.27 -5.64
CA ASP A 281 -1.78 -1.74 -4.80
C ASP A 281 -2.07 -0.31 -4.29
N PHE A 282 -3.29 0.02 -3.88
CA PHE A 282 -3.62 1.28 -3.21
C PHE A 282 -3.86 1.07 -1.72
N SER A 283 -3.43 2.03 -0.91
CA SER A 283 -3.78 2.11 0.51
C SER A 283 -4.70 3.29 0.75
N ILE A 284 -5.66 3.13 1.65
CA ILE A 284 -6.49 4.24 2.17
C ILE A 284 -6.13 4.49 3.63
N VAL A 285 -5.74 5.73 3.93
CA VAL A 285 -5.22 6.15 5.23
C VAL A 285 -6.05 7.33 5.72
N GLU A 286 -6.61 7.20 6.92
CA GLU A 286 -7.22 8.31 7.62
C GLU A 286 -6.16 9.24 8.19
N THR A 287 -6.42 10.53 8.12
CA THR A 287 -5.61 11.55 8.77
C THR A 287 -6.20 11.91 10.12
N GLY A 288 -5.49 12.71 10.91
CA GLY A 288 -6.02 13.27 12.15
C GLY A 288 -6.88 14.52 11.91
N GLY A 289 -7.38 14.72 10.68
CA GLY A 289 -8.01 15.95 10.20
C GLY A 289 -7.25 16.66 9.06
N LYS A 290 -7.86 17.72 8.54
CA LYS A 290 -7.42 18.50 7.37
C LYS A 290 -6.04 19.16 7.49
N ASP A 291 -5.59 19.51 8.69
CA ASP A 291 -4.27 20.12 8.89
C ASP A 291 -3.12 19.17 8.47
N ASP A 292 -3.32 17.87 8.64
CA ASP A 292 -2.31 16.86 8.33
C ASP A 292 -2.20 16.55 6.83
N PHE A 293 -3.20 16.93 6.01
CA PHE A 293 -3.14 16.73 4.55
C PHE A 293 -1.89 17.37 3.93
N SER A 294 -1.62 18.63 4.29
CA SER A 294 -0.43 19.34 3.82
C SER A 294 0.86 18.62 4.22
N THR A 295 0.92 18.06 5.44
CA THR A 295 2.14 17.43 5.95
C THR A 295 2.37 16.07 5.33
N LEU A 296 1.31 15.30 5.14
CA LEU A 296 1.39 14.00 4.47
C LEU A 296 1.67 14.16 2.97
N PHE A 297 1.18 15.24 2.34
CA PHE A 297 1.61 15.60 0.99
C PHE A 297 3.12 15.85 0.90
N LEU A 298 3.67 16.59 1.86
CA LEU A 298 5.12 16.87 1.92
C LEU A 298 5.93 15.60 2.18
N LEU A 299 5.46 14.73 3.08
CA LEU A 299 6.05 13.41 3.31
C LEU A 299 6.10 12.60 2.01
N CYS A 300 4.94 12.42 1.38
CA CYS A 300 4.81 11.66 0.14
C CYS A 300 5.67 12.26 -0.98
N SER A 301 5.73 13.59 -1.10
CA SER A 301 6.61 14.27 -2.05
C SER A 301 8.08 13.97 -1.79
N ALA A 302 8.52 14.05 -0.53
CA ALA A 302 9.90 13.78 -0.14
C ALA A 302 10.33 12.34 -0.45
N ILE A 303 9.43 11.37 -0.28
CA ILE A 303 9.71 9.95 -0.56
C ILE A 303 9.30 9.51 -1.98
N THR A 304 8.93 10.45 -2.87
CA THR A 304 8.49 10.18 -4.26
C THR A 304 7.30 9.23 -4.36
N LYS A 305 6.35 9.33 -3.43
CA LYS A 305 5.15 8.49 -3.35
C LYS A 305 3.94 9.23 -3.92
N PRO A 306 3.25 8.70 -4.94
CA PRO A 306 1.98 9.26 -5.38
C PRO A 306 0.94 9.23 -4.27
N CYS A 307 0.26 10.35 -4.06
CA CYS A 307 -0.80 10.50 -3.07
C CYS A 307 -2.00 11.26 -3.63
N TYR A 308 -3.17 10.95 -3.08
CA TYR A 308 -4.46 11.53 -3.41
C TYR A 308 -5.20 11.87 -2.12
N PHE A 309 -6.11 12.83 -2.17
CA PHE A 309 -6.82 13.33 -0.98
C PHE A 309 -8.33 13.36 -1.24
N ILE A 310 -9.11 13.02 -0.23
CA ILE A 310 -10.57 13.12 -0.18
C ILE A 310 -10.89 13.93 1.08
N GLY A 311 -11.48 15.10 0.91
CA GLY A 311 -11.86 15.97 2.02
C GLY A 311 -13.24 16.59 1.86
N ASP A 312 -13.72 17.16 2.95
CA ASP A 312 -14.93 17.93 3.07
C ASP A 312 -14.79 19.30 2.41
N LEU A 313 -15.92 19.97 2.20
CA LEU A 313 -16.04 21.24 1.50
C LEU A 313 -15.23 22.36 2.15
N ASP A 314 -15.06 22.32 3.47
CA ASP A 314 -14.27 23.30 4.20
C ASP A 314 -12.78 23.28 3.82
N ASN A 315 -12.28 22.18 3.24
CA ASN A 315 -10.92 22.14 2.71
C ASN A 315 -10.69 23.17 1.62
N LEU A 316 -11.69 23.47 0.79
CA LEU A 316 -11.57 24.46 -0.28
C LEU A 316 -11.17 25.84 0.25
N ILE A 317 -11.59 26.16 1.47
CA ILE A 317 -11.41 27.47 2.07
C ILE A 317 -10.45 27.48 3.25
N GLU A 318 -10.11 26.34 3.85
CA GLU A 318 -9.30 26.28 5.07
C GLU A 318 -8.07 25.38 4.96
N SER A 319 -8.00 24.47 3.98
CA SER A 319 -6.89 23.53 3.89
C SER A 319 -5.59 24.19 3.46
N LYS A 320 -4.51 23.90 4.19
CA LYS A 320 -3.13 24.27 3.81
C LYS A 320 -2.59 23.43 2.66
N LEU A 321 -3.30 22.35 2.28
CA LEU A 321 -2.92 21.52 1.15
C LEU A 321 -3.01 22.30 -0.17
N ILE A 322 -3.95 23.25 -0.28
CA ILE A 322 -4.14 24.10 -1.47
C ILE A 322 -2.83 24.74 -1.91
N ASP A 323 -2.07 25.29 -0.95
CA ASP A 323 -0.82 26.00 -1.20
C ASP A 323 0.25 25.09 -1.85
N LYS A 324 0.12 23.77 -1.70
CA LYS A 324 1.04 22.79 -2.31
C LYS A 324 0.82 22.60 -3.80
N TYR A 325 -0.29 23.09 -4.32
CA TYR A 325 -0.60 23.08 -5.75
C TYR A 325 -0.26 24.40 -6.44
N ASN A 326 0.32 25.39 -5.74
CA ASN A 326 0.70 26.69 -6.31
C ASN A 326 1.73 26.57 -7.45
N ASP A 327 2.62 25.58 -7.41
CA ASP A 327 3.63 25.36 -8.44
C ASP A 327 3.23 24.27 -9.45
N ASN A 328 1.99 23.77 -9.38
CA ASN A 328 1.55 22.70 -10.27
C ASN A 328 1.27 23.25 -11.68
N GLY A 329 1.98 22.73 -12.69
CA GLY A 329 1.91 23.22 -14.06
C GLY A 329 0.51 23.16 -14.69
N LEU A 330 -0.31 22.16 -14.34
CA LEU A 330 -1.69 22.06 -14.83
C LEU A 330 -2.57 23.14 -14.18
N VAL A 331 -2.42 23.33 -12.87
CA VAL A 331 -3.13 24.36 -12.10
C VAL A 331 -2.83 25.75 -12.64
N ASN A 332 -1.54 26.08 -12.74
CA ASN A 332 -1.09 27.40 -13.19
C ASN A 332 -1.54 27.70 -14.61
N LYS A 333 -1.56 26.70 -15.50
CA LYS A 333 -2.07 26.88 -16.86
C LYS A 333 -3.55 27.26 -16.87
N GLU A 334 -4.39 26.62 -16.06
CA GLU A 334 -5.83 26.88 -16.03
C GLU A 334 -6.21 28.20 -15.33
N ILE A 335 -5.43 28.67 -14.36
CA ILE A 335 -5.76 29.88 -13.58
C ILE A 335 -4.98 31.14 -13.97
N SER A 336 -3.95 31.04 -14.81
CA SER A 336 -3.04 32.15 -15.16
C SER A 336 -3.73 33.43 -15.64
N SER A 337 -4.91 33.32 -16.26
CA SER A 337 -5.74 34.44 -16.70
C SER A 337 -6.53 35.13 -15.58
N TYR A 338 -6.62 34.50 -14.40
CA TYR A 338 -7.46 34.94 -13.28
C TYR A 338 -6.69 35.25 -12.01
N ALA A 339 -5.57 34.57 -11.76
CA ALA A 339 -4.75 34.70 -10.55
C ALA A 339 -3.31 34.20 -10.76
N THR A 340 -2.41 34.61 -9.87
CA THR A 340 -1.01 34.20 -9.83
C THR A 340 -0.80 32.79 -9.27
N SER A 341 -1.67 32.36 -8.36
CA SER A 341 -1.64 31.04 -7.74
C SER A 341 -3.07 30.58 -7.40
N ILE A 342 -3.25 29.29 -7.13
CA ILE A 342 -4.57 28.76 -6.72
C ILE A 342 -4.98 29.30 -5.35
N GLN A 343 -4.02 29.54 -4.47
CA GLN A 343 -4.26 30.20 -3.19
C GLN A 343 -4.80 31.62 -3.39
N ASP A 344 -4.20 32.41 -4.29
CA ASP A 344 -4.66 33.76 -4.61
C ASP A 344 -6.05 33.73 -5.25
N TYR A 345 -6.28 32.78 -6.17
CA TYR A 345 -7.59 32.57 -6.79
C TYR A 345 -8.68 32.32 -5.73
N ILE A 346 -8.43 31.39 -4.81
CA ILE A 346 -9.37 31.05 -3.73
C ILE A 346 -9.52 32.24 -2.76
N SER A 347 -8.45 32.95 -2.43
CA SER A 347 -8.50 34.12 -1.56
C SER A 347 -9.38 35.24 -2.14
N GLU A 348 -9.11 35.64 -3.38
CA GLU A 348 -9.74 36.80 -4.01
C GLU A 348 -11.14 36.50 -4.58
N LYS A 349 -11.37 35.30 -5.11
CA LYS A 349 -12.63 34.96 -5.80
C LYS A 349 -13.62 34.20 -4.91
N ILE A 350 -13.15 33.58 -3.83
CA ILE A 350 -13.98 32.77 -2.94
C ILE A 350 -14.00 33.38 -1.53
N ARG A 351 -12.87 33.39 -0.81
CA ARG A 351 -12.83 33.75 0.63
C ARG A 351 -13.30 35.18 0.90
N LYS A 352 -12.79 36.19 0.19
CA LYS A 352 -13.19 37.59 0.41
C LYS A 352 -14.68 37.83 0.09
N PRO A 353 -15.19 37.47 -1.12
CA PRO A 353 -16.62 37.65 -1.40
C PRO A 353 -17.52 36.82 -0.49
N LEU A 354 -17.08 35.63 -0.06
CA LEU A 354 -17.80 34.80 0.91
C LEU A 354 -17.93 35.50 2.27
N GLY A 355 -16.87 36.17 2.74
CA GLY A 355 -16.90 36.99 3.95
C GLY A 355 -17.96 38.08 3.86
N ASP A 356 -17.97 38.83 2.75
CA ASP A 356 -18.98 39.88 2.52
C ASP A 356 -20.41 39.32 2.51
N ILE A 357 -20.63 38.15 1.89
CA ILE A 357 -21.94 37.51 1.86
C ILE A 357 -22.37 37.09 3.27
N ILE A 358 -21.46 36.55 4.08
CA ILE A 358 -21.75 36.16 5.47
C ILE A 358 -22.13 37.38 6.30
N ASP A 359 -21.41 38.50 6.16
CA ASP A 359 -21.73 39.74 6.85
C ASP A 359 -23.13 40.26 6.50
N GLU A 360 -23.57 40.08 5.26
CA GLU A 360 -24.94 40.41 4.85
C GLU A 360 -25.98 39.39 5.35
N ILE A 361 -25.65 38.09 5.40
CA ILE A 361 -26.52 37.07 6.02
C ILE A 361 -26.78 37.40 7.49
N LEU A 362 -25.76 37.90 8.21
CA LEU A 362 -25.88 38.27 9.62
C LEU A 362 -26.87 39.42 9.85
N LYS A 363 -27.08 40.28 8.83
CA LYS A 363 -28.00 41.43 8.88
C LYS A 363 -29.44 41.09 8.47
N LEU A 364 -29.71 39.85 8.03
CA LEU A 364 -31.05 39.47 7.60
C LEU A 364 -32.05 39.41 8.78
N ASP A 365 -33.23 39.99 8.56
CA ASP A 365 -34.36 39.90 9.49
C ASP A 365 -34.95 38.49 9.54
N GLU A 366 -35.46 38.07 10.71
CA GLU A 366 -36.08 36.75 10.90
C GLU A 366 -37.29 36.50 9.99
N GLU A 367 -38.00 37.56 9.58
CA GLU A 367 -39.16 37.42 8.69
C GLU A 367 -38.77 36.97 7.28
N LYS A 368 -37.61 37.41 6.77
CA LYS A 368 -37.08 36.95 5.48
C LYS A 368 -36.69 35.47 5.51
N LEU A 369 -36.30 34.95 6.68
CA LEU A 369 -35.93 33.54 6.89
C LEU A 369 -37.15 32.61 7.06
N LYS A 370 -38.35 33.15 7.29
CA LYS A 370 -39.60 32.37 7.43
C LYS A 370 -40.20 31.92 6.10
N LEU A 371 -39.72 32.47 4.97
CA LEU A 371 -40.23 32.18 3.63
C LEU A 371 -39.76 30.83 3.04
N ASP A 372 -38.90 30.09 3.73
CA ASP A 372 -38.42 28.78 3.24
C ASP A 372 -39.30 27.60 3.70
N LYS A 373 -39.65 26.73 2.76
CA LYS A 373 -40.29 25.43 3.02
C LYS A 373 -39.27 24.32 3.31
N GLN A 374 -37.97 24.56 3.13
CA GLN A 374 -36.91 23.59 3.41
C GLN A 374 -36.29 23.86 4.79
N SER A 375 -36.49 22.95 5.75
CA SER A 375 -35.92 23.03 7.10
C SER A 375 -34.38 23.14 7.10
N VAL A 376 -33.75 22.68 6.02
CA VAL A 376 -32.30 22.55 5.84
C VAL A 376 -31.58 23.89 5.75
N ILE A 377 -31.97 24.72 4.79
CA ILE A 377 -31.28 25.98 4.51
C ILE A 377 -31.49 26.93 5.70
N LYS A 378 -32.71 26.94 6.26
CA LYS A 378 -33.04 27.71 7.46
C LYS A 378 -32.15 27.33 8.65
N ASN A 379 -31.91 26.03 8.89
CA ASN A 379 -31.03 25.59 9.97
C ASN A 379 -29.59 26.06 9.75
N ASN A 380 -29.05 25.91 8.54
CA ASN A 380 -27.69 26.36 8.22
C ASN A 380 -27.56 27.89 8.31
N LEU A 381 -28.54 28.65 7.84
CA LEU A 381 -28.58 30.11 7.99
C LEU A 381 -28.63 30.53 9.47
N ASN A 382 -29.40 29.84 10.30
CA ASN A 382 -29.43 30.09 11.74
C ASN A 382 -28.07 29.80 12.40
N ARG A 383 -27.41 28.70 12.03
CA ARG A 383 -26.06 28.36 12.52
C ARG A 383 -25.02 29.41 12.13
N ILE A 384 -25.10 29.93 10.91
CA ILE A 384 -24.26 31.04 10.45
C ILE A 384 -24.52 32.30 11.30
N ARG A 385 -25.79 32.62 11.59
CA ARG A 385 -26.15 33.77 12.45
C ARG A 385 -25.62 33.65 13.87
N LEU A 386 -25.47 32.43 14.39
CA LEU A 386 -24.83 32.15 15.68
C LEU A 386 -23.31 32.24 15.65
N LYS A 387 -22.69 32.57 14.50
CA LYS A 387 -21.23 32.63 14.29
C LYS A 387 -20.53 31.33 14.69
N SER A 388 -21.11 30.19 14.32
CA SER A 388 -20.46 28.90 14.53
C SER A 388 -19.11 28.83 13.79
N VAL A 389 -18.20 27.97 14.27
CA VAL A 389 -16.86 27.76 13.67
C VAL A 389 -16.96 27.40 12.18
N ASN A 390 -18.07 26.74 11.78
CA ASN A 390 -18.31 26.25 10.43
C ASN A 390 -19.10 27.23 9.54
N SER A 391 -19.27 28.49 9.94
CA SER A 391 -20.11 29.46 9.21
C SER A 391 -19.71 29.60 7.73
N LYS A 392 -18.41 29.55 7.42
CA LYS A 392 -17.91 29.68 6.05
C LYS A 392 -18.25 28.46 5.19
N SER A 393 -18.05 27.25 5.71
CA SER A 393 -18.36 26.02 4.97
C SER A 393 -19.86 25.86 4.76
N LEU A 394 -20.68 26.20 5.76
CA LEU A 394 -22.14 26.21 5.65
C LEU A 394 -22.63 27.23 4.61
N ALA A 395 -22.08 28.44 4.60
CA ALA A 395 -22.44 29.46 3.61
C ALA A 395 -22.04 29.02 2.19
N LEU A 396 -20.85 28.42 2.05
CA LEU A 396 -20.37 27.88 0.78
C LEU A 396 -21.25 26.72 0.28
N GLU A 397 -21.69 25.83 1.17
CA GLU A 397 -22.61 24.74 0.85
C GLU A 397 -23.95 25.27 0.32
N ILE A 398 -24.52 26.30 0.98
CA ILE A 398 -25.76 26.96 0.53
C ILE A 398 -25.54 27.61 -0.85
N ILE A 399 -24.40 28.27 -1.08
CA ILE A 399 -24.10 28.89 -2.38
C ILE A 399 -24.00 27.83 -3.49
N ILE A 400 -23.33 26.71 -3.26
CA ILE A 400 -23.16 25.67 -4.28
C ILE A 400 -24.50 25.00 -4.61
N LYS A 401 -25.28 24.61 -3.61
CA LYS A 401 -26.52 23.85 -3.79
C LYS A 401 -27.75 24.71 -4.09
N HIS A 402 -27.82 25.91 -3.51
CA HIS A 402 -29.05 26.71 -3.40
C HIS A 402 -28.84 28.20 -3.71
N ASP A 403 -27.92 28.55 -4.62
CA ASP A 403 -27.62 29.96 -4.96
C ASP A 403 -28.85 30.79 -5.34
N LYS A 404 -29.80 30.21 -6.08
CA LYS A 404 -31.03 30.91 -6.50
C LYS A 404 -31.85 31.37 -5.29
N TYR A 405 -31.98 30.50 -4.28
CA TYR A 405 -32.69 30.83 -3.06
C TYR A 405 -31.93 31.89 -2.26
N LEU A 406 -30.62 31.71 -2.04
CA LEU A 406 -29.82 32.69 -1.31
C LEU A 406 -29.84 34.07 -1.99
N LYS A 407 -29.77 34.15 -3.32
CA LYS A 407 -29.92 35.39 -4.09
C LYS A 407 -31.26 36.08 -3.86
N SER A 408 -32.34 35.31 -3.69
CA SER A 408 -33.68 35.85 -3.47
C SER A 408 -33.83 36.57 -2.12
N LEU A 409 -32.95 36.28 -1.15
CA LEU A 409 -32.94 36.95 0.16
C LEU A 409 -32.35 38.36 0.11
N PHE A 410 -31.60 38.69 -0.95
CA PHE A 410 -30.92 39.97 -1.11
C PHE A 410 -31.51 40.77 -2.28
N THR A 411 -31.82 42.04 -2.05
CA THR A 411 -32.25 42.98 -3.11
C THR A 411 -31.07 43.60 -3.85
N GLU A 412 -29.90 43.64 -3.23
CA GLU A 412 -28.69 44.24 -3.80
C GLU A 412 -28.08 43.39 -4.91
N LYS A 413 -28.02 43.96 -6.13
CA LYS A 413 -27.40 43.30 -7.30
C LYS A 413 -25.92 42.97 -7.09
N SER A 414 -25.21 43.77 -6.28
CA SER A 414 -23.81 43.54 -5.92
C SER A 414 -23.61 42.21 -5.19
N ILE A 415 -24.45 41.92 -4.19
CA ILE A 415 -24.40 40.67 -3.42
C ILE A 415 -24.82 39.48 -4.29
N GLN A 416 -25.87 39.62 -5.10
CA GLN A 416 -26.27 38.56 -6.04
C GLN A 416 -25.16 38.22 -7.05
N ALA A 417 -24.40 39.22 -7.50
CA ALA A 417 -23.23 39.03 -8.36
C ALA A 417 -22.11 38.31 -7.61
N LYS A 418 -21.82 38.67 -6.35
CA LYS A 418 -20.85 37.95 -5.48
C LYS A 418 -21.24 36.49 -5.29
N ILE A 419 -22.51 36.18 -5.03
CA ILE A 419 -23.00 34.79 -4.89
C ILE A 419 -22.73 34.00 -6.18
N SER A 420 -23.02 34.60 -7.34
CA SER A 420 -22.76 33.96 -8.65
C SER A 420 -21.26 33.73 -8.89
N LEU A 421 -20.43 34.70 -8.51
CA LEU A 421 -18.97 34.61 -8.60
C LEU A 421 -18.43 33.49 -7.71
N VAL A 422 -18.83 33.45 -6.43
CA VAL A 422 -18.36 32.43 -5.48
C VAL A 422 -18.74 31.04 -5.97
N LYS A 423 -19.96 30.85 -6.48
CA LYS A 423 -20.39 29.57 -7.03
C LYS A 423 -19.50 29.11 -8.19
N SER A 424 -19.38 29.93 -9.24
CA SER A 424 -18.61 29.56 -10.43
C SER A 424 -17.12 29.40 -10.12
N ALA A 425 -16.56 30.24 -9.25
CA ALA A 425 -15.18 30.12 -8.82
C ALA A 425 -14.92 28.85 -8.01
N SER A 426 -15.86 28.47 -7.13
CA SER A 426 -15.75 27.25 -6.33
C SER A 426 -15.87 25.99 -7.19
N GLU A 427 -16.83 25.94 -8.12
CA GLU A 427 -16.95 24.83 -9.07
C GLU A 427 -15.69 24.68 -9.92
N ASN A 428 -15.12 25.79 -10.40
CA ASN A 428 -13.87 25.76 -11.15
C ASN A 428 -12.68 25.27 -10.31
N ALA A 429 -12.52 25.80 -9.09
CA ALA A 429 -11.45 25.39 -8.18
C ALA A 429 -11.54 23.90 -7.80
N ILE A 430 -12.74 23.40 -7.50
CA ILE A 430 -12.97 21.99 -7.16
C ILE A 430 -12.63 21.09 -8.36
N ASN A 431 -13.09 21.44 -9.56
CA ASN A 431 -12.77 20.68 -10.78
C ASN A 431 -11.26 20.67 -11.06
N LEU A 432 -10.57 21.77 -10.78
CA LEU A 432 -9.12 21.86 -10.94
C LEU A 432 -8.37 20.99 -9.93
N LEU A 433 -8.76 21.06 -8.66
CA LEU A 433 -8.20 20.25 -7.58
C LEU A 433 -8.43 18.75 -7.82
N LEU A 434 -9.59 18.38 -8.36
CA LEU A 434 -9.90 17.01 -8.75
C LEU A 434 -8.89 16.44 -9.76
N LYS A 435 -8.49 17.23 -10.77
CA LYS A 435 -7.51 16.83 -11.79
C LYS A 435 -6.12 16.56 -11.23
N VAL A 436 -5.75 17.22 -10.13
CA VAL A 436 -4.47 17.04 -9.44
C VAL A 436 -4.54 16.07 -8.26
N GLY A 437 -5.67 15.35 -8.13
CA GLY A 437 -5.80 14.27 -7.16
C GLY A 437 -6.34 14.70 -5.79
N PHE A 438 -6.95 15.88 -5.68
CA PHE A 438 -7.64 16.31 -4.47
C PHE A 438 -9.16 16.41 -4.72
N PHE A 439 -9.88 15.39 -4.27
CA PHE A 439 -11.34 15.36 -4.28
C PHE A 439 -11.91 16.12 -3.08
N ILE A 440 -12.87 16.99 -3.34
CA ILE A 440 -13.60 17.73 -2.31
C ILE A 440 -15.09 17.40 -2.42
N HIS A 441 -15.73 17.03 -1.32
CA HIS A 441 -17.17 16.79 -1.25
C HIS A 441 -17.94 18.10 -1.53
N THR A 442 -18.45 18.26 -2.75
CA THR A 442 -19.26 19.44 -3.14
C THR A 442 -20.55 19.56 -2.33
N THR A 443 -20.99 18.48 -1.70
CA THR A 443 -22.19 18.43 -0.88
C THR A 443 -21.96 18.84 0.57
N GLY A 444 -20.75 19.17 1.00
CA GLY A 444 -20.46 19.53 2.39
C GLY A 444 -19.49 18.52 2.99
N SER A 445 -20.00 17.52 3.69
CA SER A 445 -19.21 16.46 4.34
C SER A 445 -19.67 15.07 3.91
N LEU A 446 -18.93 14.02 4.28
CA LEU A 446 -19.34 12.66 4.01
C LEU A 446 -20.76 12.33 4.53
N GLU A 447 -21.15 12.85 5.70
CA GLU A 447 -22.46 12.59 6.29
C GLU A 447 -23.63 13.05 5.41
N THR A 448 -23.38 14.00 4.49
CA THR A 448 -24.41 14.47 3.56
C THR A 448 -24.81 13.45 2.50
N TYR A 449 -24.04 12.37 2.36
CA TYR A 449 -24.37 11.23 1.51
C TYR A 449 -25.22 10.19 2.24
N TYR A 450 -25.41 10.28 3.56
CA TYR A 450 -26.06 9.21 4.32
C TYR A 450 -27.57 9.16 4.07
N GLU A 451 -28.15 7.96 4.06
CA GLU A 451 -29.59 7.77 3.79
C GLU A 451 -30.48 8.47 4.82
N SER A 452 -30.02 8.42 6.07
CA SER A 452 -30.75 8.90 7.24
C SER A 452 -30.66 10.41 7.42
N ASN A 453 -29.74 11.09 6.73
CA ASN A 453 -29.45 12.49 7.02
C ASN A 453 -28.99 13.32 5.83
N PRO A 454 -29.67 14.43 5.52
CA PRO A 454 -29.18 15.39 4.54
C PRO A 454 -28.21 16.43 5.14
N PHE A 455 -27.81 16.30 6.42
CA PHE A 455 -27.08 17.33 7.18
C PHE A 455 -25.68 16.90 7.63
N SER A 456 -24.78 17.88 7.77
CA SER A 456 -23.59 17.73 8.61
C SER A 456 -23.93 18.12 10.06
N PRO A 457 -23.90 17.19 11.03
CA PRO A 457 -24.22 17.49 12.43
C PRO A 457 -23.10 18.29 13.11
N ASP A 458 -23.45 19.21 14.01
CA ASP A 458 -22.48 19.82 14.93
C ASP A 458 -22.17 18.94 16.14
N ASP A 459 -23.11 18.08 16.53
CA ASP A 459 -22.99 17.22 17.71
C ASP A 459 -22.28 15.91 17.38
N ASP A 460 -21.19 15.62 18.09
CA ASP A 460 -20.43 14.40 17.91
C ASP A 460 -21.24 13.14 18.22
N LYS A 461 -22.21 13.20 19.14
CA LYS A 461 -23.09 12.04 19.42
C LYS A 461 -23.99 11.74 18.23
N GLU A 462 -24.56 12.78 17.62
CA GLU A 462 -25.36 12.61 16.41
C GLU A 462 -24.51 12.10 15.24
N LYS A 463 -23.27 12.60 15.06
CA LYS A 463 -22.37 12.04 14.04
C LYS A 463 -22.11 10.54 14.24
N ILE A 464 -21.97 10.07 15.48
CA ILE A 464 -21.83 8.63 15.78
C ILE A 464 -23.10 7.88 15.39
N ARG A 465 -24.27 8.37 15.82
CA ARG A 465 -25.57 7.73 15.51
C ARG A 465 -25.78 7.58 14.00
N LEU A 466 -25.44 8.61 13.23
CA LEU A 466 -25.57 8.62 11.79
C LEU A 466 -24.59 7.69 11.10
N PHE A 467 -23.35 7.65 11.57
CA PHE A 467 -22.34 6.69 11.10
C PHE A 467 -22.81 5.25 11.31
N ASP A 468 -23.31 4.92 12.50
CA ASP A 468 -23.82 3.56 12.79
C ASP A 468 -25.02 3.20 11.92
N ALA A 469 -25.94 4.14 11.71
CA ALA A 469 -27.10 3.95 10.83
C ALA A 469 -26.67 3.75 9.36
N GLU A 470 -25.73 4.54 8.86
CA GLU A 470 -25.25 4.39 7.48
C GLU A 470 -24.45 3.10 7.30
N TRP A 471 -23.65 2.70 8.29
CA TRP A 471 -22.90 1.45 8.25
C TRP A 471 -23.81 0.24 8.01
N GLU A 472 -24.97 0.20 8.67
CA GLU A 472 -25.98 -0.83 8.43
C GLU A 472 -26.72 -0.62 7.10
N ALA A 473 -27.03 0.63 6.73
CA ALA A 473 -27.68 0.93 5.45
C ALA A 473 -26.84 0.45 4.25
N VAL A 474 -25.52 0.64 4.27
CA VAL A 474 -24.62 0.18 3.18
C VAL A 474 -24.65 -1.34 3.02
N LYS A 475 -24.85 -2.10 4.11
CA LYS A 475 -24.99 -3.57 4.03
C LYS A 475 -26.29 -3.98 3.34
N VAL A 476 -27.40 -3.31 3.65
CA VAL A 476 -28.74 -3.67 3.17
C VAL A 476 -28.99 -3.20 1.74
N ASN A 477 -28.55 -2.00 1.39
CA ASN A 477 -28.76 -1.41 0.06
C ASN A 477 -28.11 -2.27 -1.05
N THR A 478 -28.63 -2.20 -2.28
CA THR A 478 -28.04 -2.88 -3.44
C THR A 478 -26.78 -2.16 -3.93
N LYS A 479 -26.00 -2.83 -4.77
CA LYS A 479 -24.82 -2.23 -5.41
C LYS A 479 -25.19 -0.96 -6.18
N GLU A 480 -26.26 -1.00 -6.96
CA GLU A 480 -26.69 0.11 -7.83
C GLU A 480 -27.12 1.33 -7.00
N GLN A 481 -27.79 1.10 -5.86
CA GLN A 481 -28.18 2.17 -4.94
C GLN A 481 -26.95 2.87 -4.35
N ILE A 482 -25.93 2.10 -3.94
CA ILE A 482 -24.68 2.63 -3.40
C ILE A 482 -23.85 3.32 -4.48
N GLU A 483 -23.75 2.74 -5.68
CA GLU A 483 -23.07 3.38 -6.82
C GLU A 483 -23.74 4.70 -7.21
N HIS A 484 -25.06 4.78 -7.17
CA HIS A 484 -25.78 6.02 -7.44
C HIS A 484 -25.53 7.07 -6.35
N ARG A 485 -25.62 6.68 -5.07
CA ARG A 485 -25.49 7.60 -3.92
C ARG A 485 -24.08 8.16 -3.80
N TYR A 486 -23.07 7.31 -3.90
CA TYR A 486 -21.65 7.68 -3.72
C TYR A 486 -20.90 7.86 -5.05
N LYS A 487 -21.63 8.08 -6.14
CA LYS A 487 -21.11 8.13 -7.52
C LYS A 487 -19.84 8.98 -7.64
N SER A 488 -19.85 10.20 -7.11
CA SER A 488 -18.72 11.14 -7.24
C SER A 488 -17.42 10.61 -6.63
N VAL A 489 -17.50 9.98 -5.46
CA VAL A 489 -16.34 9.42 -4.76
C VAL A 489 -15.86 8.16 -5.46
N ILE A 490 -16.79 7.29 -5.86
CA ILE A 490 -16.50 6.05 -6.58
C ILE A 490 -15.83 6.36 -7.92
N ASP A 491 -16.37 7.31 -8.68
CA ASP A 491 -15.82 7.71 -9.98
C ASP A 491 -14.41 8.30 -9.82
N PHE A 492 -14.18 9.12 -8.79
CA PHE A 492 -12.85 9.61 -8.46
C PHE A 492 -11.87 8.47 -8.16
N ILE A 493 -12.24 7.55 -7.26
CA ILE A 493 -11.39 6.40 -6.91
C ILE A 493 -11.13 5.52 -8.14
N LYS A 494 -12.14 5.25 -8.98
CA LYS A 494 -11.96 4.53 -10.25
C LYS A 494 -11.00 5.27 -11.20
N SER A 495 -11.06 6.60 -11.24
CA SER A 495 -10.22 7.42 -12.12
C SER A 495 -8.74 7.36 -11.77
N ILE A 496 -8.40 7.29 -10.47
CA ILE A 496 -7.01 7.24 -9.98
C ILE A 496 -6.49 5.80 -9.88
N THR A 497 -7.38 4.81 -9.69
CA THR A 497 -7.05 3.38 -9.58
C THR A 497 -7.20 2.63 -10.92
N LYS A 498 -6.83 3.25 -12.04
CA LYS A 498 -6.88 2.56 -13.34
C LYS A 498 -5.95 1.34 -13.33
N GLU A 499 -6.48 0.20 -13.77
CA GLU A 499 -5.71 -1.03 -13.93
C GLU A 499 -4.53 -0.78 -14.87
N THR A 500 -3.32 -1.04 -14.38
CA THR A 500 -2.12 -1.03 -15.23
C THR A 500 -1.89 -2.35 -15.95
N PHE A 501 -2.57 -3.41 -15.53
CA PHE A 501 -2.47 -4.74 -16.12
C PHE A 501 -3.78 -5.10 -16.84
N ASP A 502 -3.71 -5.16 -18.16
CA ASP A 502 -4.83 -5.62 -19.00
C ASP A 502 -4.82 -7.15 -19.07
N SER A 503 -5.61 -7.78 -18.20
CA SER A 503 -5.72 -9.24 -18.10
C SER A 503 -6.18 -9.88 -19.40
N LYS A 504 -7.14 -9.26 -20.11
CA LYS A 504 -7.63 -9.73 -21.41
C LYS A 504 -6.52 -9.73 -22.44
N LYS A 505 -5.75 -8.64 -22.53
CA LYS A 505 -4.59 -8.55 -23.43
C LYS A 505 -3.49 -9.54 -23.07
N PHE A 506 -3.21 -9.76 -21.79
CA PHE A 506 -2.24 -10.77 -21.35
C PHE A 506 -2.67 -12.18 -21.78
N VAL A 507 -3.90 -12.57 -21.46
CA VAL A 507 -4.44 -13.90 -21.80
C VAL A 507 -4.48 -14.08 -23.33
N SER A 508 -4.90 -13.07 -24.08
CA SER A 508 -4.87 -13.08 -25.56
C SER A 508 -3.44 -13.29 -26.09
N ASN A 509 -2.45 -12.61 -25.52
CA ASN A 509 -1.05 -12.76 -25.92
C ASN A 509 -0.48 -14.16 -25.59
N GLU A 510 -0.82 -14.73 -24.43
CA GLU A 510 -0.39 -16.10 -24.09
C GLU A 510 -1.01 -17.14 -25.02
N VAL A 511 -2.30 -17.00 -25.36
CA VAL A 511 -2.98 -17.90 -26.31
C VAL A 511 -2.36 -17.80 -27.69
N ARG A 512 -2.02 -16.60 -28.15
CA ARG A 512 -1.29 -16.41 -29.42
C ARG A 512 0.02 -17.17 -29.45
N LYS A 513 0.76 -17.26 -28.33
CA LYS A 513 2.00 -18.07 -28.26
C LYS A 513 1.72 -19.56 -28.46
N TYR A 514 0.65 -20.09 -27.87
CA TYR A 514 0.25 -21.48 -28.06
C TYR A 514 -0.25 -21.75 -29.49
N LEU A 515 -1.06 -20.86 -30.05
CA LEU A 515 -1.52 -20.95 -31.45
C LEU A 515 -0.38 -20.88 -32.45
N ALA A 516 0.64 -20.05 -32.19
CA ALA A 516 1.86 -20.04 -32.99
C ALA A 516 2.59 -21.40 -32.92
N LYS A 517 2.73 -22.02 -31.75
CA LYS A 517 3.33 -23.36 -31.63
C LYS A 517 2.50 -24.43 -32.37
N ILE A 518 1.17 -24.37 -32.28
CA ILE A 518 0.29 -25.28 -33.04
C ILE A 518 0.47 -25.06 -34.53
N SER A 519 0.58 -23.82 -35.01
CA SER A 519 0.81 -23.53 -36.42
C SER A 519 2.11 -24.14 -36.96
N VAL A 520 3.19 -24.15 -36.17
CA VAL A 520 4.45 -24.80 -36.53
C VAL A 520 4.24 -26.31 -36.67
N ILE A 521 3.52 -26.93 -35.73
CA ILE A 521 3.17 -28.36 -35.82
C ILE A 521 2.33 -28.66 -37.07
N LEU A 522 1.35 -27.79 -37.39
CA LEU A 522 0.52 -27.94 -38.59
C LEU A 522 1.32 -27.85 -39.89
N LEU A 523 2.39 -27.04 -39.93
CA LEU A 523 3.23 -26.86 -41.11
C LEU A 523 4.29 -27.95 -41.26
N GLU A 524 4.90 -28.39 -40.15
CA GLU A 524 5.95 -29.41 -40.13
C GLU A 524 5.39 -30.82 -40.31
N ASP A 525 4.41 -31.19 -39.49
CA ASP A 525 3.94 -32.57 -39.37
C ASP A 525 2.66 -32.83 -40.19
N LYS A 526 2.04 -31.75 -40.70
CA LYS A 526 0.88 -31.74 -41.62
C LYS A 526 -0.26 -32.71 -41.25
N PRO A 527 -0.82 -32.66 -40.03
CA PRO A 527 -1.99 -33.46 -39.68
C PRO A 527 -3.23 -32.95 -40.45
N PHE A 528 -3.94 -33.85 -41.11
CA PHE A 528 -5.05 -33.48 -42.00
C PHE A 528 -6.39 -33.28 -41.28
N ASN A 529 -6.49 -33.69 -40.01
CA ASN A 529 -7.71 -33.55 -39.21
C ASN A 529 -7.37 -33.43 -37.70
N HIS A 530 -8.40 -33.11 -36.91
CA HIS A 530 -8.28 -32.92 -35.47
C HIS A 530 -7.75 -34.17 -34.73
N GLU A 531 -8.18 -35.38 -35.13
CA GLU A 531 -7.75 -36.63 -34.49
C GLU A 531 -6.25 -36.88 -34.66
N MET A 532 -5.70 -36.61 -35.85
CA MET A 532 -4.27 -36.72 -36.13
C MET A 532 -3.46 -35.66 -35.36
N LEU A 533 -3.98 -34.44 -35.23
CA LEU A 533 -3.35 -33.41 -34.39
C LEU A 533 -3.36 -33.83 -32.91
N ALA A 534 -4.46 -34.40 -32.41
CA ALA A 534 -4.57 -34.87 -31.04
C ALA A 534 -3.60 -36.02 -30.69
N LEU A 535 -3.24 -36.85 -31.67
CA LEU A 535 -2.24 -37.92 -31.54
C LEU A 535 -0.79 -37.45 -31.74
N ASN A 536 -0.58 -36.20 -32.19
CA ASN A 536 0.76 -35.67 -32.43
C ASN A 536 1.49 -35.43 -31.09
N THR A 537 2.70 -35.98 -30.96
CA THR A 537 3.48 -35.93 -29.72
C THR A 537 3.94 -34.51 -29.35
N LYS A 538 4.28 -33.68 -30.35
CA LYS A 538 4.63 -32.26 -30.13
C LYS A 538 3.41 -31.47 -29.63
N TYR A 539 2.22 -31.79 -30.16
CA TYR A 539 0.97 -31.18 -29.72
C TYR A 539 0.61 -31.59 -28.29
N GLN A 540 0.69 -32.89 -27.96
CA GLN A 540 0.43 -33.41 -26.61
C GLN A 540 1.39 -32.83 -25.57
N ALA A 541 2.66 -32.62 -25.93
CA ALA A 541 3.65 -32.01 -25.06
C ALA A 541 3.32 -30.57 -24.64
N LEU A 542 2.47 -29.85 -25.40
CA LEU A 542 2.00 -28.52 -25.04
C LEU A 542 1.02 -28.53 -23.85
N LYS A 543 0.41 -29.69 -23.53
CA LYS A 543 -0.56 -29.85 -22.42
C LYS A 543 -1.66 -28.78 -22.39
N ILE A 544 -2.12 -28.36 -23.57
CA ILE A 544 -3.10 -27.26 -23.70
C ILE A 544 -4.56 -27.67 -23.51
N SER A 545 -4.83 -28.97 -23.32
CA SER A 545 -6.19 -29.52 -23.19
C SER A 545 -6.98 -28.91 -22.02
N ASP A 546 -6.27 -28.43 -20.99
CA ASP A 546 -6.87 -27.79 -19.82
C ASP A 546 -7.15 -26.29 -20.06
N LEU A 547 -6.63 -25.72 -21.16
CA LEU A 547 -6.75 -24.32 -21.54
C LEU A 547 -7.72 -24.12 -22.73
N LEU A 548 -7.57 -24.95 -23.77
CA LEU A 548 -8.29 -24.84 -25.03
C LEU A 548 -8.88 -26.20 -25.44
N VAL A 549 -10.13 -26.18 -25.86
CA VAL A 549 -10.77 -27.27 -26.59
C VAL A 549 -10.72 -26.93 -28.07
N LEU A 550 -9.89 -27.65 -28.82
CA LEU A 550 -9.97 -27.62 -30.28
C LEU A 550 -11.22 -28.38 -30.70
N LYS A 551 -12.00 -27.78 -31.60
CA LYS A 551 -13.28 -28.33 -32.05
C LYS A 551 -13.20 -28.82 -33.48
N GLU A 552 -12.49 -28.09 -34.32
CA GLU A 552 -12.43 -28.38 -35.75
C GLU A 552 -11.07 -27.97 -36.30
N LEU A 553 -10.49 -28.86 -37.12
CA LEU A 553 -9.33 -28.58 -37.94
C LEU A 553 -9.65 -29.05 -39.36
N THR A 554 -9.66 -28.13 -40.32
CA THR A 554 -9.86 -28.43 -41.73
C THR A 554 -8.63 -28.02 -42.53
N TRP A 555 -8.28 -28.83 -43.53
CA TRP A 555 -7.18 -28.55 -44.46
C TRP A 555 -7.67 -28.71 -45.88
N ASN A 556 -7.48 -27.69 -46.72
CA ASN A 556 -7.93 -27.68 -48.12
C ASN A 556 -6.75 -27.65 -49.10
N ASP A 557 -5.68 -28.39 -48.78
CA ASP A 557 -4.39 -28.47 -49.48
C ASP A 557 -3.55 -27.17 -49.44
N VAL A 558 -4.20 -26.01 -49.35
CA VAL A 558 -3.56 -24.67 -49.40
C VAL A 558 -3.60 -23.94 -48.05
N ASN A 559 -4.62 -24.16 -47.23
CA ASN A 559 -4.78 -23.51 -45.94
C ASN A 559 -5.28 -24.48 -44.86
N TYR A 560 -4.82 -24.27 -43.63
CA TYR A 560 -5.43 -24.84 -42.43
C TYR A 560 -6.41 -23.83 -41.83
N GLU A 561 -7.61 -24.28 -41.47
CA GLU A 561 -8.49 -23.54 -40.57
C GLU A 561 -8.67 -24.32 -39.27
N LEU A 562 -8.31 -23.71 -38.15
CA LEU A 562 -8.46 -24.27 -36.81
C LEU A 562 -9.45 -23.44 -36.01
N TYR A 563 -10.44 -24.11 -35.43
CA TYR A 563 -11.43 -23.51 -34.55
C TYR A 563 -11.36 -24.14 -33.16
N GLY A 564 -11.38 -23.29 -32.13
CA GLY A 564 -11.33 -23.73 -30.75
C GLY A 564 -12.00 -22.75 -29.79
N GLU A 565 -12.27 -23.25 -28.59
CA GLU A 565 -12.85 -22.48 -27.48
C GLU A 565 -12.08 -22.71 -26.18
N SER A 566 -12.10 -21.74 -25.28
CA SER A 566 -11.50 -21.91 -23.94
C SER A 566 -12.34 -22.84 -23.08
N VAL A 567 -11.71 -23.78 -22.36
CA VAL A 567 -12.38 -24.74 -21.47
C VAL A 567 -13.20 -24.04 -20.38
N ASN A 568 -12.66 -22.94 -19.82
CA ASN A 568 -13.21 -22.25 -18.65
C ASN A 568 -13.84 -20.88 -18.97
N GLY A 569 -14.12 -20.58 -20.24
CA GLY A 569 -14.67 -19.26 -20.65
C GLY A 569 -13.73 -18.05 -20.47
N PHE A 570 -12.44 -18.27 -20.20
CA PHE A 570 -11.43 -17.21 -20.05
C PHE A 570 -11.10 -16.46 -21.34
N LEU A 571 -11.47 -17.01 -22.51
CA LEU A 571 -11.32 -16.37 -23.82
C LEU A 571 -12.58 -16.53 -24.68
N PRO A 572 -12.85 -15.55 -25.57
CA PRO A 572 -13.80 -15.74 -26.66
C PRO A 572 -13.32 -16.86 -27.60
N LYS A 573 -14.28 -17.43 -28.34
CA LYS A 573 -14.02 -18.42 -29.39
C LYS A 573 -13.01 -17.85 -30.38
N PHE A 574 -12.14 -18.68 -30.95
CA PHE A 574 -11.14 -18.18 -31.91
C PHE A 574 -11.12 -19.03 -33.18
N LYS A 575 -10.80 -18.37 -34.29
CA LYS A 575 -10.51 -18.98 -35.57
C LYS A 575 -9.10 -18.60 -36.02
N LEU A 576 -8.30 -19.60 -36.32
CA LEU A 576 -6.93 -19.45 -36.81
C LEU A 576 -6.88 -19.94 -38.25
N LYS A 577 -6.45 -19.09 -39.19
CA LYS A 577 -6.29 -19.44 -40.61
C LYS A 577 -4.83 -19.41 -41.00
N ILE A 578 -4.22 -20.54 -41.34
CA ILE A 578 -2.78 -20.62 -41.67
C ILE A 578 -2.60 -21.02 -43.13
N SER A 579 -1.80 -20.27 -43.88
CA SER A 579 -1.39 -20.65 -45.24
C SER A 579 -0.29 -21.71 -45.19
N SER A 580 -0.49 -22.83 -45.89
CA SER A 580 0.47 -23.94 -45.95
C SER A 580 1.76 -23.60 -46.72
N LEU A 581 1.75 -22.51 -47.50
CA LEU A 581 2.86 -22.06 -48.34
C LEU A 581 3.74 -20.98 -47.69
N SER A 582 3.21 -20.22 -46.73
CA SER A 582 3.86 -18.99 -46.27
C SER A 582 3.86 -18.77 -44.75
N GLY A 583 3.21 -19.67 -43.98
CA GLY A 583 3.17 -19.58 -42.51
C GLY A 583 2.31 -18.43 -41.99
N ILE A 584 2.50 -18.04 -40.72
CA ILE A 584 1.84 -16.87 -40.11
C ILE A 584 2.56 -15.60 -40.59
N ASN A 585 2.05 -14.93 -41.63
CA ASN A 585 2.68 -13.73 -42.18
C ASN A 585 2.13 -12.39 -41.68
N SER A 586 1.08 -12.36 -40.84
CA SER A 586 0.60 -11.09 -40.27
C SER A 586 -0.16 -11.26 -38.93
N PRO A 587 -0.33 -10.18 -38.14
CA PRO A 587 -1.15 -10.18 -36.93
C PRO A 587 -2.65 -10.46 -37.16
N GLU A 588 -3.11 -10.53 -38.41
CA GLU A 588 -4.51 -10.71 -38.82
C GLU A 588 -4.91 -12.20 -39.01
N THR A 589 -4.07 -13.12 -38.51
CA THR A 589 -4.22 -14.58 -38.71
C THR A 589 -5.18 -15.24 -37.69
N ILE A 590 -5.48 -14.55 -36.58
CA ILE A 590 -6.32 -15.04 -35.47
C ILE A 590 -7.50 -14.09 -35.28
N GLU A 591 -8.70 -14.56 -35.62
CA GLU A 591 -9.96 -13.86 -35.37
C GLU A 591 -10.56 -14.38 -34.05
N PHE A 592 -10.76 -13.49 -33.08
CA PHE A 592 -11.57 -13.79 -31.90
C PHE A 592 -13.04 -13.49 -32.23
N VAL A 593 -13.92 -14.47 -32.05
CA VAL A 593 -15.34 -14.42 -32.41
C VAL A 593 -16.16 -14.14 -31.15
N GLY A 594 -16.84 -12.98 -31.13
CA GLY A 594 -17.78 -12.58 -30.08
C GLY A 594 -17.28 -11.47 -29.14
N GLU A 595 -16.99 -10.29 -29.67
CA GLU A 595 -17.00 -9.04 -28.88
C GLU A 595 -18.39 -8.42 -28.83
#